data_AF-A0A9X3XG55-F1
#
_entry.id   AF-A0A9X3XG55-F1
#
_cell.length_a   1.000
_cell.length_b   1.000
_cell.length_c   1.000
_cell.angle_alpha   90.00
_cell.angle_beta   90.00
_cell.angle_gamma   90.00
#
_symmetry.space_group_name_H-M   'P 1'
#
loop_
_entity.id
_entity.type
_entity.pdbx_description
1 polymer ?
#
loop_
_entity_poly.entity_id
_entity_poly.type
_entity_poly.pdbx_seq_one_letter_code
_entity_poly.pdbx_strand_id
1 'polypeptide(L)'
;MELRVALVAGAVGALAGCAGAAAGSPPSQADTEAEPDPEAAKAAFLASNENFARLPPSQADTEAEPDLEAAKAAFLASNENFARLRALEVVDVRSLAQDMPGHTPSCYSSCKHERIAMIRLGKLVDVAEAAVKSPVPNACDDATIDKNVAALNALHIVQVGGLIKEEPKNNASCYNRPCEADLQAAKAVTCERAGKLASIVNATKDL
;
A
#
# COMPACT_ATOMS: atom_id res chain seq x y z
N MET A 1 23.48 34.93 -16.37
CA MET A 1 22.59 33.88 -15.83
C MET A 1 21.24 34.53 -15.61
N GLU A 2 20.31 34.36 -16.55
CA GLU A 2 18.99 35.00 -16.49
C GLU A 2 18.06 34.19 -15.60
N LEU A 3 17.65 34.76 -14.46
CA LEU A 3 16.60 34.23 -13.61
C LEU A 3 15.24 34.61 -14.22
N ARG A 4 14.52 33.63 -14.78
CA ARG A 4 13.11 33.81 -15.16
C ARG A 4 12.22 33.41 -13.98
N VAL A 5 11.74 34.40 -13.25
CA VAL A 5 10.70 34.24 -12.22
C VAL A 5 9.35 34.22 -12.93
N ALA A 6 8.70 33.06 -12.96
CA ALA A 6 7.33 32.94 -13.44
C ALA A 6 6.36 33.15 -12.27
N LEU A 7 5.61 34.26 -12.33
CA LEU A 7 4.59 34.66 -11.37
C LEU A 7 3.27 34.02 -11.82
N VAL A 8 2.79 32.99 -11.11
CA VAL A 8 1.48 32.37 -11.39
C VAL A 8 0.43 33.05 -10.51
N ALA A 9 -0.44 33.82 -11.18
CA ALA A 9 -1.61 34.46 -10.60
C ALA A 9 -2.69 33.43 -10.24
N GLY A 10 -3.39 33.72 -9.14
CA GLY A 10 -4.36 32.83 -8.51
C GLY A 10 -5.70 32.70 -9.22
N ALA A 11 -6.46 31.71 -8.75
CA ALA A 11 -7.90 31.61 -8.96
C ALA A 11 -8.53 31.25 -7.61
N VAL A 12 -9.20 32.24 -7.01
CA VAL A 12 -10.11 32.06 -5.86
C VAL A 12 -11.42 31.54 -6.44
N GLY A 13 -11.72 30.26 -6.19
CA GLY A 13 -12.94 29.58 -6.61
C GLY A 13 -13.95 29.51 -5.45
N ALA A 14 -15.20 29.85 -5.75
CA ALA A 14 -16.30 30.10 -4.83
C ALA A 14 -16.73 28.89 -3.97
N LEU A 15 -17.13 29.19 -2.72
CA LEU A 15 -17.90 28.33 -1.84
C LEU A 15 -19.37 28.32 -2.30
N ALA A 16 -19.84 27.20 -2.84
CA ALA A 16 -21.25 26.92 -3.05
C ALA A 16 -21.73 25.97 -1.96
N GLY A 17 -22.68 26.43 -1.14
CA GLY A 17 -23.33 25.63 -0.12
C GLY A 17 -24.32 24.63 -0.70
N CYS A 18 -24.39 23.46 -0.07
CA CYS A 18 -25.54 22.54 -0.18
C CYS A 18 -26.21 22.45 1.18
N ALA A 19 -27.40 23.04 1.26
CA ALA A 19 -28.36 22.81 2.31
C ALA A 19 -29.23 21.58 1.96
N GLY A 20 -29.52 20.77 2.97
CA GLY A 20 -30.76 19.99 3.07
C GLY A 20 -30.85 18.68 2.29
N ALA A 21 -30.81 17.56 3.01
CA ALA A 21 -31.52 16.35 2.61
C ALA A 21 -32.08 15.66 3.85
N ALA A 22 -33.35 15.32 3.77
CA ALA A 22 -34.22 14.89 4.84
C ALA A 22 -33.89 13.49 5.36
N ALA A 23 -34.17 13.29 6.65
CA ALA A 23 -34.26 11.98 7.27
C ALA A 23 -35.46 11.23 6.67
N GLY A 24 -35.18 10.13 5.98
CA GLY A 24 -36.16 9.15 5.53
C GLY A 24 -35.66 7.75 5.88
N SER A 25 -36.20 7.17 6.94
CA SER A 25 -35.97 5.76 7.29
C SER A 25 -36.56 4.86 6.19
N PRO A 26 -35.82 3.89 5.65
CA PRO A 26 -36.42 2.87 4.79
C PRO A 26 -37.27 1.88 5.61
N PRO A 27 -38.38 1.36 5.04
CA PRO A 27 -39.16 0.32 5.69
C PRO A 27 -38.39 -1.01 5.73
N SER A 28 -38.45 -1.65 6.89
CA SER A 28 -37.98 -3.01 7.13
C SER A 28 -38.65 -3.97 6.14
N GLN A 29 -37.91 -4.46 5.14
CA GLN A 29 -38.34 -5.61 4.34
C GLN A 29 -38.06 -6.86 5.17
N ALA A 30 -39.12 -7.59 5.48
CA ALA A 30 -39.05 -8.91 6.07
C ALA A 30 -38.66 -9.89 4.96
N ASP A 31 -37.39 -10.27 4.94
CA ASP A 31 -36.89 -11.36 4.10
C ASP A 31 -37.54 -12.65 4.58
N THR A 32 -38.47 -13.17 3.77
CA THR A 32 -38.97 -14.53 3.91
C THR A 32 -37.90 -15.43 3.31
N GLU A 33 -36.97 -15.89 4.15
CA GLU A 33 -36.02 -16.94 3.79
C GLU A 33 -36.82 -18.23 3.50
N ALA A 34 -36.89 -18.59 2.22
CA ALA A 34 -37.37 -19.90 1.81
C ALA A 34 -36.36 -20.94 2.32
N GLU A 35 -36.78 -21.79 3.26
CA GLU A 35 -35.98 -22.93 3.72
C GLU A 35 -35.60 -23.80 2.51
N PRO A 36 -34.30 -24.00 2.23
CA PRO A 36 -33.86 -24.83 1.13
C PRO A 36 -34.22 -26.29 1.44
N ASP A 37 -34.94 -26.91 0.51
CA ASP A 37 -35.32 -28.32 0.55
C ASP A 37 -34.08 -29.22 0.78
N PRO A 38 -33.99 -29.93 1.92
CA PRO A 38 -32.83 -30.74 2.28
C PRO A 38 -32.58 -31.91 1.32
N GLU A 39 -33.57 -32.34 0.53
CA GLU A 39 -33.35 -33.37 -0.49
C GLU A 39 -32.65 -32.85 -1.74
N ALA A 40 -32.91 -31.60 -2.14
CA ALA A 40 -32.26 -30.97 -3.29
C ALA A 40 -30.75 -30.70 -3.03
N ALA A 41 -30.39 -30.33 -1.79
CA ALA A 41 -29.00 -30.12 -1.39
C ALA A 41 -28.17 -31.42 -1.41
N LYS A 42 -28.80 -32.56 -1.08
CA LYS A 42 -28.12 -33.87 -1.04
C LYS A 42 -27.83 -34.40 -2.45
N ALA A 43 -28.73 -34.16 -3.40
CA ALA A 43 -28.53 -34.54 -4.81
C ALA A 43 -27.41 -33.72 -5.48
N ALA A 44 -27.32 -32.42 -5.19
CA ALA A 44 -26.26 -31.56 -5.71
C ALA A 44 -24.86 -31.94 -5.18
N PHE A 45 -24.78 -32.39 -3.91
CA PHE A 45 -23.52 -32.86 -3.32
C PHE A 45 -23.04 -34.18 -3.92
N LEU A 46 -23.94 -35.14 -4.14
CA LEU A 46 -23.59 -36.42 -4.77
C LEU A 46 -23.19 -36.25 -6.25
N ALA A 47 -23.82 -35.34 -6.98
CA ALA A 47 -23.46 -35.04 -8.37
C ALA A 47 -22.10 -34.33 -8.51
N SER A 48 -21.66 -33.54 -7.52
CA SER A 48 -20.32 -32.93 -7.55
C SER A 48 -19.19 -33.92 -7.25
N ASN A 49 -19.49 -35.01 -6.54
CA ASN A 49 -18.46 -35.97 -6.11
C ASN A 49 -18.02 -36.93 -7.24
N GLU A 50 -18.85 -37.15 -8.26
CA GLU A 50 -18.52 -38.01 -9.40
C GLU A 50 -17.57 -37.34 -10.41
N ASN A 51 -17.44 -36.01 -10.41
CA ASN A 51 -16.47 -35.29 -11.24
C ASN A 51 -15.03 -35.35 -10.70
N PHE A 52 -14.83 -35.75 -9.43
CA PHE A 52 -13.49 -35.88 -8.85
C PHE A 52 -12.72 -37.12 -9.35
N ALA A 53 -13.44 -38.14 -9.82
CA ALA A 53 -12.83 -39.39 -10.32
C ALA A 53 -12.26 -39.30 -11.74
N ARG A 54 -12.48 -38.17 -12.44
CA ARG A 54 -12.04 -37.96 -13.83
C ARG A 54 -10.93 -36.91 -13.99
N LEU A 55 -10.34 -36.44 -12.89
CA LEU A 55 -9.14 -35.65 -12.99
C LEU A 55 -8.00 -36.58 -13.49
N PRO A 56 -7.35 -36.26 -14.62
CA PRO A 56 -6.13 -36.97 -15.00
C PRO A 56 -5.16 -36.91 -13.82
N PRO A 57 -4.28 -37.92 -13.63
CA PRO A 57 -3.29 -37.88 -12.55
C PRO A 57 -2.64 -36.51 -12.60
N SER A 58 -2.86 -35.73 -11.53
CA SER A 58 -2.29 -34.41 -11.38
C SER A 58 -0.84 -34.54 -11.79
N GLN A 59 -0.39 -33.71 -12.74
CA GLN A 59 1.01 -33.58 -13.03
C GLN A 59 1.67 -33.28 -11.70
N ALA A 60 2.20 -34.32 -11.08
CA ALA A 60 2.79 -34.27 -9.77
C ALA A 60 4.02 -33.42 -9.97
N ASP A 61 3.85 -32.13 -9.68
CA ASP A 61 4.82 -31.23 -9.06
C ASP A 61 6.23 -31.83 -9.06
N THR A 62 6.81 -31.94 -10.25
CA THR A 62 8.25 -32.12 -10.44
C THR A 62 8.84 -30.75 -10.74
N GLU A 63 8.25 -29.69 -10.19
CA GLU A 63 8.98 -28.46 -9.96
C GLU A 63 9.96 -28.79 -8.85
N ALA A 64 11.23 -28.93 -9.23
CA ALA A 64 12.32 -29.17 -8.30
C ALA A 64 12.13 -28.31 -7.05
N GLU A 65 12.16 -28.94 -5.87
CA GLU A 65 12.14 -28.22 -4.61
C GLU A 65 13.14 -27.06 -4.75
N PRO A 66 12.68 -25.82 -4.53
CA PRO A 66 13.54 -24.68 -4.74
C PRO A 66 14.80 -24.87 -3.91
N ASP A 67 15.94 -24.89 -4.59
CA ASP A 67 17.25 -24.99 -3.98
C ASP A 67 17.31 -24.05 -2.77
N LEU A 68 17.66 -24.61 -1.61
CA LEU A 68 17.79 -23.88 -0.36
C LEU A 68 18.66 -22.63 -0.53
N GLU A 69 19.67 -22.68 -1.40
CA GLU A 69 20.51 -21.54 -1.73
C GLU A 69 19.76 -20.45 -2.50
N ALA A 70 18.85 -20.80 -3.41
CA ALA A 70 17.99 -19.82 -4.08
C ALA A 70 16.99 -19.17 -3.12
N ALA A 71 16.47 -19.93 -2.15
CA ALA A 71 15.62 -19.38 -1.09
C ALA A 71 16.38 -18.41 -0.18
N LYS A 72 17.61 -18.76 0.23
CA LYS A 72 18.49 -17.86 0.99
C LYS A 72 18.81 -16.59 0.21
N ALA A 73 19.13 -16.71 -1.08
CA ALA A 73 19.41 -15.55 -1.94
C ALA A 73 18.20 -14.60 -2.03
N ALA A 74 16.99 -15.14 -2.19
CA ALA A 74 15.76 -14.35 -2.20
C ALA A 74 15.52 -13.63 -0.85
N PHE A 75 15.79 -14.32 0.27
CA PHE A 75 15.67 -13.72 1.60
C PHE A 75 16.69 -12.60 1.84
N LEU A 76 17.96 -12.79 1.44
CA LEU A 76 18.98 -11.74 1.53
C LEU A 76 18.62 -10.53 0.66
N ALA A 77 18.13 -10.77 -0.57
CA ALA A 77 17.64 -9.72 -1.45
C ALA A 77 16.45 -8.96 -0.84
N SER A 78 15.57 -9.62 -0.09
CA SER A 78 14.48 -8.97 0.64
C SER A 78 15.00 -7.95 1.66
N ASN A 79 15.99 -8.32 2.48
CA ASN A 79 16.59 -7.40 3.46
C ASN A 79 17.26 -6.20 2.78
N GLU A 80 17.96 -6.43 1.67
CA GLU A 80 18.57 -5.36 0.87
C GLU A 80 17.50 -4.43 0.28
N ASN A 81 16.40 -4.99 -0.23
CA ASN A 81 15.28 -4.21 -0.75
C ASN A 81 14.60 -3.36 0.35
N PHE A 82 14.42 -3.90 1.56
CA PHE A 82 13.95 -3.11 2.70
C PHE A 82 14.92 -2.00 3.08
N ALA A 83 16.23 -2.27 3.06
CA ALA A 83 17.25 -1.26 3.33
C ALA A 83 17.22 -0.15 2.27
N ARG A 84 17.08 -0.50 0.99
CA ARG A 84 16.92 0.45 -0.13
C ARG A 84 15.68 1.32 0.05
N LEU A 85 14.52 0.74 0.36
CA LEU A 85 13.29 1.50 0.61
C LEU A 85 13.43 2.45 1.82
N ARG A 86 14.06 1.99 2.92
CA ARG A 86 14.30 2.84 4.09
C ARG A 86 15.30 3.96 3.79
N ALA A 87 16.30 3.71 2.95
CA ALA A 87 17.27 4.71 2.52
C ALA A 87 16.65 5.85 1.69
N LEU A 88 15.43 5.67 1.16
CA LEU A 88 14.68 6.76 0.53
C LEU A 88 14.19 7.82 1.55
N GLU A 89 14.10 7.45 2.84
CA GLU A 89 13.64 8.32 3.93
C GLU A 89 12.28 8.98 3.69
N VAL A 90 11.41 8.33 2.92
CA VAL A 90 10.06 8.84 2.59
C VAL A 90 9.04 8.33 3.59
N VAL A 91 9.00 7.01 3.81
CA VAL A 91 8.01 6.34 4.65
C VAL A 91 8.66 5.39 5.65
N ASP A 92 8.01 5.21 6.81
CA ASP A 92 8.38 4.19 7.80
C ASP A 92 7.98 2.80 7.29
N VAL A 93 8.97 2.01 6.85
CA VAL A 93 8.76 0.64 6.35
C VAL A 93 9.03 -0.37 7.45
N ARG A 94 7.97 -1.06 7.90
CA ARG A 94 8.03 -1.98 9.03
C ARG A 94 8.42 -3.40 8.61
N SER A 95 7.51 -4.11 7.96
CA SER A 95 7.68 -5.51 7.56
C SER A 95 6.99 -5.80 6.23
N LEU A 96 7.24 -6.98 5.68
CA LEU A 96 6.42 -7.54 4.60
C LEU A 96 4.97 -7.67 5.10
N ALA A 97 3.99 -7.39 4.25
CA ALA A 97 2.60 -7.63 4.59
C ALA A 97 2.37 -9.14 4.71
N GLN A 98 2.06 -9.60 5.93
CA GLN A 98 1.79 -11.03 6.18
C GLN A 98 0.36 -11.42 5.82
N ASP A 99 -0.55 -10.45 5.74
CA ASP A 99 -1.93 -10.63 5.32
C ASP A 99 -2.05 -10.53 3.79
N MET A 100 -1.88 -11.67 3.13
CA MET A 100 -2.40 -11.83 1.77
C MET A 100 -3.84 -12.39 1.84
N PRO A 101 -4.82 -11.76 1.17
CA PRO A 101 -6.19 -12.25 1.16
C PRO A 101 -6.25 -13.66 0.56
N GLY A 102 -6.89 -14.59 1.27
CA GLY A 102 -7.05 -15.99 0.85
C GLY A 102 -6.11 -16.99 1.52
N HIS A 103 -5.27 -16.57 2.49
CA HIS A 103 -4.34 -17.47 3.14
C HIS A 103 -4.95 -18.25 4.30
N THR A 104 -4.83 -19.58 4.25
CA THR A 104 -4.88 -20.43 5.44
C THR A 104 -3.45 -20.62 5.97
N PRO A 105 -3.23 -20.72 7.29
CA PRO A 105 -1.91 -20.84 7.92
C PRO A 105 -1.21 -22.19 7.68
N SER A 106 -1.51 -22.88 6.58
CA SER A 106 -0.86 -24.12 6.21
C SER A 106 0.51 -23.85 5.57
N CYS A 107 1.57 -24.41 6.16
CA CYS A 107 2.97 -24.17 5.80
C CYS A 107 3.33 -24.48 4.33
N TYR A 108 2.52 -25.26 3.62
CA TYR A 108 2.77 -25.61 2.21
C TYR A 108 2.37 -24.52 1.22
N SER A 109 1.38 -23.69 1.55
CA SER A 109 0.92 -22.61 0.66
C SER A 109 1.68 -21.30 0.88
N SER A 110 2.27 -21.09 2.08
CA SER A 110 2.96 -19.86 2.46
C SER A 110 4.23 -19.60 1.65
N CYS A 111 4.96 -20.65 1.26
CA CYS A 111 6.23 -20.47 0.53
C CYS A 111 6.06 -19.90 -0.89
N LYS A 112 4.97 -20.21 -1.60
CA LYS A 112 4.72 -19.65 -2.94
C LYS A 112 4.33 -18.18 -2.86
N HIS A 113 3.49 -17.82 -1.91
CA HIS A 113 3.04 -16.45 -1.71
C HIS A 113 4.17 -15.54 -1.24
N GLU A 114 4.98 -16.00 -0.28
CA GLU A 114 6.15 -15.26 0.20
C GLU A 114 7.12 -14.95 -0.95
N ARG A 115 7.39 -15.92 -1.83
CA ARG A 115 8.19 -15.70 -3.04
C ARG A 115 7.60 -14.64 -3.97
N ILE A 116 6.29 -14.69 -4.24
CA ILE A 116 5.62 -13.68 -5.07
C ILE A 116 5.73 -12.29 -4.43
N ALA A 117 5.55 -12.21 -3.11
CA ALA A 117 5.69 -10.96 -2.36
C ALA A 117 7.12 -10.41 -2.43
N MET A 118 8.15 -11.25 -2.33
CA MET A 118 9.56 -10.84 -2.51
C MET A 118 9.85 -10.31 -3.92
N ILE A 119 9.30 -10.94 -4.96
CA ILE A 119 9.45 -10.46 -6.35
C ILE A 119 8.76 -9.09 -6.51
N ARG A 120 7.54 -8.95 -5.99
CA ARG A 120 6.80 -7.67 -6.01
C ARG A 120 7.53 -6.58 -5.21
N LEU A 121 8.15 -6.94 -4.08
CA LEU A 121 8.98 -6.05 -3.28
C LEU A 121 10.15 -5.51 -4.11
N GLY A 122 10.88 -6.37 -4.83
CA GLY A 122 11.97 -5.93 -5.70
C GLY A 122 11.51 -4.90 -6.75
N LYS A 123 10.40 -5.18 -7.44
CA LYS A 123 9.84 -4.24 -8.42
C LYS A 123 9.38 -2.92 -7.78
N LEU A 124 8.78 -2.99 -6.59
CA LEU A 124 8.37 -1.80 -5.84
C LEU A 124 9.58 -0.92 -5.51
N VAL A 125 10.71 -1.50 -5.12
CA VAL A 125 11.94 -0.76 -4.83
C VAL A 125 12.44 -0.02 -6.06
N ASP A 126 12.54 -0.70 -7.20
CA ASP A 126 13.04 -0.10 -8.45
C ASP A 126 12.13 1.04 -8.93
N VAL A 127 10.81 0.84 -8.86
CA VAL A 127 9.82 1.88 -9.17
C VAL A 127 9.93 3.06 -8.20
N ALA A 128 10.08 2.78 -6.90
CA ALA A 128 10.19 3.83 -5.89
C ALA A 128 11.46 4.68 -6.10
N GLU A 129 12.62 4.05 -6.30
CA GLU A 129 13.89 4.75 -6.57
C GLU A 129 13.84 5.62 -7.83
N ALA A 130 13.13 5.18 -8.86
CA ALA A 130 12.91 6.00 -10.05
C ALA A 130 11.96 7.17 -9.76
N ALA A 131 10.84 6.91 -9.07
CA ALA A 131 9.78 7.88 -8.82
C ALA A 131 10.21 9.03 -7.90
N VAL A 132 11.04 8.77 -6.89
CA VAL A 132 11.50 9.82 -5.94
C VAL A 132 12.34 10.92 -6.60
N LYS A 133 12.87 10.67 -7.81
CA LYS A 133 13.65 11.66 -8.58
C LYS A 133 12.78 12.79 -9.14
N SER A 134 11.46 12.60 -9.18
CA SER A 134 10.50 13.57 -9.70
C SER A 134 9.35 13.77 -8.71
N PRO A 135 9.54 14.47 -7.58
CA PRO A 135 8.51 14.67 -6.56
C PRO A 135 7.30 15.44 -7.10
N VAL A 136 6.10 15.03 -6.69
CA VAL A 136 4.86 15.77 -7.00
C VAL A 136 4.82 17.05 -6.14
N PRO A 137 4.65 18.24 -6.73
CA PRO A 137 4.55 19.49 -5.97
C PRO A 137 3.23 19.54 -5.17
N ASN A 138 3.24 20.29 -4.07
CA ASN A 138 2.04 20.60 -3.26
C ASN A 138 1.30 19.38 -2.65
N ALA A 139 1.96 18.23 -2.48
CA ALA A 139 1.36 17.03 -1.86
C ALA A 139 1.40 17.02 -0.32
N CYS A 140 1.52 18.19 0.32
CA CYS A 140 1.85 18.31 1.74
C CYS A 140 0.63 18.41 2.67
N ASP A 141 -0.59 18.34 2.13
CA ASP A 141 -1.78 18.27 2.98
C ASP A 141 -1.91 16.88 3.61
N ASP A 142 -2.29 16.84 4.89
CA ASP A 142 -2.37 15.60 5.67
C ASP A 142 -3.34 14.58 5.04
N ALA A 143 -4.44 15.04 4.44
CA ALA A 143 -5.42 14.17 3.78
C ALA A 143 -4.84 13.45 2.56
N THR A 144 -4.04 14.12 1.73
CA THR A 144 -3.35 13.51 0.60
C THR A 144 -2.25 12.57 1.07
N ILE A 145 -1.52 12.92 2.13
CA ILE A 145 -0.51 12.04 2.75
C ILE A 145 -1.17 10.74 3.21
N ASP A 146 -2.25 10.82 4.00
CA ASP A 146 -2.98 9.66 4.51
C ASP A 146 -3.53 8.78 3.38
N LYS A 147 -4.09 9.40 2.33
CA LYS A 147 -4.55 8.70 1.13
C LYS A 147 -3.43 7.95 0.42
N ASN A 148 -2.25 8.57 0.30
CA ASN A 148 -1.10 7.96 -0.36
C ASN A 148 -0.50 6.82 0.48
N VAL A 149 -0.43 6.97 1.81
CA VAL A 149 -0.01 5.89 2.72
C VAL A 149 -0.98 4.71 2.63
N ALA A 150 -2.30 4.98 2.64
CA ALA A 150 -3.32 3.95 2.47
C ALA A 150 -3.19 3.23 1.12
N ALA A 151 -2.90 3.96 0.04
CA ALA A 151 -2.70 3.39 -1.29
C ALA A 151 -1.48 2.45 -1.34
N LEU A 152 -0.35 2.80 -0.71
CA LEU A 152 0.80 1.89 -0.61
C LEU A 152 0.47 0.64 0.23
N ASN A 153 -0.22 0.81 1.35
CA ASN A 153 -0.65 -0.31 2.19
C ASN A 153 -1.61 -1.25 1.44
N ALA A 154 -2.48 -0.71 0.58
CA ALA A 154 -3.40 -1.49 -0.24
C ALA A 154 -2.71 -2.37 -1.30
N LEU A 155 -1.42 -2.17 -1.57
CA LEU A 155 -0.65 -3.07 -2.45
C LEU A 155 -0.38 -4.44 -1.79
N HIS A 156 -0.52 -4.56 -0.46
CA HIS A 156 -0.22 -5.78 0.31
C HIS A 156 1.19 -6.33 0.05
N ILE A 157 2.18 -5.45 -0.21
CA ILE A 157 3.59 -5.83 -0.38
C ILE A 157 4.36 -5.54 0.93
N VAL A 158 4.25 -4.31 1.42
CA VAL A 158 4.91 -3.83 2.64
C VAL A 158 3.92 -3.14 3.55
N GLN A 159 4.13 -3.28 4.86
CA GLN A 159 3.41 -2.50 5.85
C GLN A 159 4.12 -1.15 6.04
N VAL A 160 3.38 -0.09 5.71
CA VAL A 160 3.81 1.30 5.84
C VAL A 160 3.21 1.89 7.11
N GLY A 161 4.07 2.33 8.02
CA GLY A 161 3.67 2.98 9.28
C GLY A 161 3.20 4.42 9.11
N GLY A 162 3.68 5.11 8.08
CA GLY A 162 3.33 6.49 7.76
C GLY A 162 4.45 7.24 7.03
N LEU A 163 4.21 8.53 6.73
CA LEU A 163 5.25 9.43 6.21
C LEU A 163 6.25 9.78 7.33
N ILE A 164 7.55 9.77 7.02
CA ILE A 164 8.58 10.24 7.95
C ILE A 164 8.53 11.77 8.03
N LYS A 165 8.07 12.30 9.17
CA LYS A 165 8.02 13.74 9.43
C LYS A 165 9.37 14.21 9.99
N GLU A 166 9.86 15.34 9.50
CA GLU A 166 11.04 15.99 10.08
C GLU A 166 10.61 16.72 11.35
N GLU A 167 11.27 16.44 12.47
CA GLU A 167 11.04 17.19 13.70
C GLU A 167 11.88 18.47 13.72
N PRO A 168 11.27 19.62 14.07
CA PRO A 168 11.99 20.88 14.12
C PRO A 168 12.98 20.87 15.29
N LYS A 169 14.21 21.34 15.05
CA LYS A 169 15.28 21.31 16.05
C LYS A 169 15.06 22.39 17.11
N ASN A 170 15.25 22.03 18.38
CA ASN A 170 15.24 22.98 19.47
C ASN A 170 16.44 23.93 19.38
N ASN A 171 16.22 25.20 19.68
CA ASN A 171 17.24 26.24 19.60
C ASN A 171 17.34 27.02 20.91
N ALA A 172 18.56 27.18 21.43
CA ALA A 172 18.80 27.90 22.69
C ALA A 172 18.33 29.37 22.62
N SER A 173 18.43 30.00 21.45
CA SER A 173 17.96 31.37 21.20
C SER A 173 16.44 31.53 21.31
N CYS A 174 15.70 30.42 21.24
CA CYS A 174 14.24 30.37 21.36
C CYS A 174 13.82 29.60 22.63
N TYR A 175 14.52 29.78 23.74
CA TYR A 175 14.26 29.12 25.03
C TYR A 175 14.24 27.59 24.94
N ASN A 176 15.18 27.02 24.17
CA ASN A 176 15.25 25.59 23.88
C ASN A 176 13.95 25.02 23.24
N ARG A 177 13.19 25.86 22.54
CA ARG A 177 12.09 25.45 21.65
C ARG A 177 12.51 25.66 20.20
N PRO A 178 11.80 25.07 19.22
CA PRO A 178 12.10 25.34 17.82
C PRO A 178 11.76 26.79 17.47
N CYS A 179 12.67 27.46 16.76
CA CYS A 179 12.37 28.79 16.22
C CYS A 179 11.46 28.66 14.98
N GLU A 180 10.84 29.76 14.56
CA GLU A 180 9.98 29.80 13.36
C GLU A 180 10.71 29.30 12.09
N ALA A 181 11.98 29.65 11.93
CA ALA A 181 12.79 29.18 10.81
C ALA A 181 12.98 27.66 10.83
N ASP A 182 13.17 27.06 12.01
CA ASP A 182 13.32 25.60 12.17
C ASP A 182 12.00 24.88 11.87
N LEU A 183 10.86 25.45 12.29
CA LEU A 183 9.52 24.95 11.95
C LEU A 183 9.28 24.94 10.44
N GLN A 184 9.64 26.03 9.76
CA GLN A 184 9.48 26.14 8.30
C GLN A 184 10.42 25.18 7.56
N ALA A 185 11.65 25.01 8.03
CA ALA A 185 12.59 24.06 7.45
C ALA A 185 12.10 22.61 7.59
N ALA A 186 11.65 22.21 8.78
CA ALA A 186 11.09 20.88 9.02
C ALA A 186 9.82 20.62 8.18
N LYS A 187 8.95 21.63 8.07
CA LYS A 187 7.78 21.57 7.19
C LYS A 187 8.17 21.39 5.72
N ALA A 188 9.16 22.13 5.23
CA ALA A 188 9.62 22.04 3.85
C ALA A 188 10.17 20.63 3.53
N VAL A 189 11.00 20.05 4.40
CA VAL A 189 11.52 18.68 4.26
C VAL A 189 10.37 17.67 4.26
N THR A 190 9.41 17.81 5.19
CA THR A 190 8.23 16.94 5.24
C THR A 190 7.39 17.03 3.96
N CYS A 191 7.21 18.24 3.41
CA CYS A 191 6.50 18.44 2.15
C CYS A 191 7.23 17.82 0.95
N GLU A 192 8.56 17.89 0.92
CA GLU A 192 9.37 17.22 -0.11
C GLU A 192 9.19 15.69 -0.05
N ARG A 193 9.27 15.11 1.16
CA ARG A 193 9.00 13.68 1.40
C ARG A 193 7.57 13.32 0.98
N ALA A 194 6.57 14.15 1.29
CA ALA A 194 5.20 13.92 0.85
C ALA A 194 5.05 13.93 -0.69
N GLY A 195 5.76 14.84 -1.37
CA GLY A 195 5.84 14.86 -2.84
C GLY A 195 6.46 13.60 -3.42
N LYS A 196 7.54 13.09 -2.80
CA LYS A 196 8.16 11.80 -3.16
C LYS A 196 7.20 10.64 -2.97
N LEU A 197 6.48 10.59 -1.85
CA LEU A 197 5.46 9.57 -1.58
C LEU A 197 4.37 9.55 -2.66
N ALA A 198 3.85 10.72 -3.03
CA ALA A 198 2.85 10.83 -4.09
C ALA A 198 3.38 10.34 -5.45
N SER A 199 4.65 10.61 -5.79
CA SER A 199 5.29 10.07 -6.99
C SER A 199 5.37 8.54 -6.97
N ILE A 200 5.78 7.95 -5.85
CA ILE A 200 5.82 6.49 -5.68
C ILE A 200 4.42 5.91 -5.90
N VAL A 201 3.40 6.42 -5.21
CA VAL A 201 2.01 5.93 -5.34
C VAL A 201 1.50 6.02 -6.77
N ASN A 202 1.83 7.09 -7.49
CA ASN A 202 1.45 7.23 -8.89
C ASN A 202 2.15 6.19 -9.77
N ALA A 203 3.44 5.96 -9.57
CA ALA A 203 4.22 4.99 -10.34
C ALA A 203 3.85 3.53 -10.02
N THR A 204 3.35 3.24 -8.81
CA THR A 204 2.92 1.90 -8.42
C THR A 204 1.55 1.50 -8.96
N LYS A 205 0.79 2.40 -9.60
CA LYS A 205 -0.50 2.06 -10.21
C LYS A 205 -0.35 1.07 -11.38
N ASP A 206 0.85 0.97 -11.93
CA ASP A 206 1.19 0.11 -13.07
C ASP A 206 1.80 -1.24 -12.64
N LEU A 207 1.89 -1.54 -11.33
CA LEU A 207 2.43 -2.79 -10.76
C LEU A 207 1.37 -3.88 -10.59
#